data_AF-J1ZP50-F1
#
_entry.id   AF-J1ZP50-F1
#
_cell.length_a   1.000
_cell.length_b   1.000
_cell.length_c   1.000
_cell.angle_alpha   90.00
_cell.angle_beta   90.00
_cell.angle_gamma   90.00
#
_symmetry.space_group_name_H-M   'P 1'
#
loop_
_entity.id
_entity.type
_entity.pdbx_description
1 polymer ?
#
loop_
_entity_poly.entity_id
_entity_poly.type
_entity_poly.pdbx_seq_one_letter_code
_entity_poly.pdbx_strand_id
1 'polypeptide(L)'
;GGGEPVLLEIDLQGARQVRESMAEAHLVFLAPPSWDELVRRLTGRGTEAPEVIERRLAAARVELAAEKEFDVTLVNTSVEDVSRELLALMLHRSEERNTSG
;
A
#
# COMPACT_ATOMS: atom_id res chain seq x y z
N GLY A 1 19.88 -11.74 16.73
CA GLY A 1 19.15 -12.82 16.05
C GLY A 1 18.41 -12.21 14.89
N GLY A 2 18.73 -12.60 13.66
CA GLY A 2 18.20 -11.96 12.45
C GLY A 2 16.76 -12.41 12.18
N GLY A 3 15.81 -11.49 12.35
CA GLY A 3 14.50 -11.61 11.72
C GLY A 3 14.59 -11.00 10.33
N GLU A 4 14.12 -11.71 9.32
CA GLU A 4 14.00 -11.18 7.97
C GLU A 4 12.88 -10.12 7.94
N PRO A 5 13.07 -8.98 7.29
CA PRO A 5 12.00 -8.04 7.02
C PRO A 5 10.82 -8.72 6.30
N VAL A 6 9.60 -8.57 6.83
CA VAL A 6 8.39 -9.12 6.22
C VAL A 6 7.61 -7.99 5.55
N LEU A 7 7.24 -8.20 4.28
CA LEU A 7 6.30 -7.35 3.55
C LEU A 7 4.95 -8.08 3.48
N LEU A 8 3.88 -7.39 3.86
CA LEU A 8 2.52 -7.92 3.84
C LEU A 8 1.63 -7.03 2.97
N GLU A 9 1.01 -7.62 1.95
CA GLU A 9 -0.02 -6.98 1.13
C GLU A 9 -1.41 -7.35 1.68
N ILE A 10 -2.14 -6.36 2.20
CA ILE A 10 -3.46 -6.51 2.81
C ILE A 10 -4.35 -5.32 2.47
N ASP A 11 -5.67 -5.51 2.61
CA ASP A 11 -6.64 -4.42 2.44
C ASP A 11 -6.63 -3.43 3.62
N LEU A 12 -7.45 -2.37 3.51
CA LEU A 12 -7.58 -1.34 4.54
C LEU A 12 -8.00 -1.91 5.92
N GLN A 13 -8.88 -2.91 5.96
CA GLN A 13 -9.31 -3.49 7.23
C GLN A 13 -8.17 -4.27 7.88
N GLY A 14 -7.40 -5.02 7.09
CA GLY A 14 -6.20 -5.69 7.55
C GLY A 14 -5.16 -4.70 8.06
N ALA A 15 -4.91 -3.61 7.33
CA ALA A 15 -3.94 -2.59 7.73
C ALA A 15 -4.27 -1.96 9.09
N ARG A 16 -5.56 -1.66 9.34
CA ARG A 16 -6.03 -1.16 10.64
C ARG A 16 -5.82 -2.18 11.76
N GLN A 17 -6.13 -3.46 11.52
CA GLN A 17 -5.88 -4.52 12.50
C GLN A 17 -4.39 -4.66 12.81
N VAL A 18 -3.52 -4.57 11.79
CA VAL A 18 -2.07 -4.58 11.99
C VAL A 18 -1.64 -3.41 12.87
N ARG A 19 -2.11 -2.18 12.59
CA ARG A 19 -1.81 -0.99 13.41
C ARG A 19 -2.22 -1.18 14.87
N GLU A 20 -3.38 -1.77 15.11
CA GLU A 20 -3.89 -2.05 16.46
C GLU A 20 -3.02 -3.10 17.19
N SER A 21 -2.60 -4.16 16.48
CA SER A 21 -1.81 -5.26 17.06
C SER A 21 -0.31 -4.97 17.20
N MET A 22 0.23 -4.10 16.34
CA MET A 22 1.65 -3.85 16.15
C MET A 22 1.82 -2.38 15.78
N ALA A 23 1.81 -1.51 16.78
CA ALA A 23 1.86 -0.06 16.59
C ALA A 23 3.14 0.40 15.87
N GLU A 24 4.23 -0.36 15.99
CA GLU A 24 5.52 -0.16 15.34
C GLU A 24 5.59 -0.63 13.88
N ALA A 25 4.51 -1.24 13.37
CA ALA A 25 4.37 -1.56 11.96
C ALA A 25 4.54 -0.28 11.13
N HIS A 26 5.32 -0.37 10.05
CA HIS A 26 5.40 0.73 9.10
C HIS A 26 4.39 0.46 7.99
N LEU A 27 3.34 1.28 7.93
CA LEU A 27 2.26 1.12 6.97
C LEU A 27 2.50 2.01 5.76
N VAL A 28 2.56 1.38 4.60
CA VAL A 28 2.75 2.03 3.30
C VAL A 28 1.43 2.02 2.53
N PHE A 29 0.92 3.19 2.16
CA PHE A 29 -0.20 3.30 1.25
C PHE A 29 0.30 3.33 -0.19
N LEU A 30 -0.22 2.44 -1.05
CA LEU A 30 0.14 2.41 -2.46
C LEU A 30 -0.95 3.10 -3.30
N ALA A 31 -0.79 4.39 -3.53
CA ALA A 31 -1.77 5.20 -4.24
C ALA A 31 -1.68 5.01 -5.77
N PRO A 32 -2.80 5.03 -6.51
CA PRO A 32 -2.74 5.27 -7.95
C PRO A 32 -2.24 6.70 -8.23
N PRO A 33 -1.63 6.97 -9.41
CA PRO A 33 -1.14 8.31 -9.73
C PRO A 33 -2.27 9.32 -9.96
N SER A 34 -3.47 8.86 -10.28
CA SER A 34 -4.68 9.67 -10.29
C SER A 34 -5.92 8.79 -10.22
N TRP A 35 -7.06 9.41 -9.92
CA TRP A 35 -8.36 8.75 -10.02
C TRP A 35 -8.65 8.27 -11.44
N ASP A 36 -8.36 9.10 -12.46
CA ASP A 36 -8.61 8.76 -13.86
C ASP A 36 -7.76 7.57 -14.31
N GLU A 37 -6.51 7.48 -13.84
CA GLU A 37 -5.66 6.31 -14.11
C GLU A 37 -6.24 5.04 -13.49
N LEU A 38 -6.74 5.13 -12.24
CA LEU A 38 -7.39 4.01 -11.58
C LEU A 38 -8.62 3.54 -12.38
N VAL A 39 -9.51 4.47 -12.77
CA VAL A 39 -10.68 4.16 -13.61
C VAL A 39 -10.25 3.50 -14.91
N ARG A 40 -9.21 4.03 -15.58
CA ARG A 40 -8.67 3.46 -16.82
C ARG A 40 -8.17 2.03 -16.61
N ARG A 41 -7.44 1.75 -15.52
CA ARG A 41 -6.93 0.41 -15.21
C ARG A 41 -8.04 -0.60 -14.90
N LEU A 42 -9.08 -0.18 -14.17
CA LEU A 42 -10.23 -1.02 -13.82
C LEU A 42 -11.12 -1.34 -15.01
N THR A 43 -11.26 -0.39 -15.94
CA THR A 43 -12.10 -0.56 -17.14
C THR A 43 -11.35 -1.17 -18.32
N GLY A 44 -10.03 -0.99 -18.41
CA GLY A 44 -9.22 -1.31 -19.58
C GLY A 44 -9.08 -2.80 -19.91
N ARG A 45 -9.37 -3.71 -18.97
CA ARG A 45 -9.36 -5.16 -19.26
C ARG A 45 -10.61 -5.63 -20.00
N GLY A 46 -11.73 -4.90 -19.92
CA GLY A 46 -12.98 -5.20 -20.63
C GLY A 46 -13.66 -6.52 -20.25
N THR A 47 -13.17 -7.24 -19.24
CA THR A 47 -13.67 -8.57 -18.83
C THR A 47 -14.60 -8.52 -17.61
N GLU A 48 -14.71 -7.37 -16.95
CA GLU A 48 -15.53 -7.19 -15.75
C GLU A 48 -16.87 -6.56 -16.10
N ALA A 49 -17.94 -7.01 -15.44
CA ALA A 49 -19.26 -6.43 -15.59
C ALA A 49 -19.29 -4.99 -15.01
N PRO A 50 -20.12 -4.07 -15.55
CA PRO A 50 -20.21 -2.69 -15.08
C PRO A 50 -20.43 -2.57 -13.57
N GLU A 51 -21.30 -3.41 -13.00
CA GLU A 51 -21.64 -3.39 -11.58
C GLU A 51 -20.44 -3.78 -10.70
N VAL A 52 -19.55 -4.64 -11.21
CA VAL A 52 -18.30 -5.01 -10.52
C VAL A 52 -17.33 -3.83 -10.52
N ILE A 53 -17.20 -3.13 -11.65
CA ILE A 53 -16.36 -1.94 -11.76
C ILE A 53 -16.84 -0.85 -10.80
N GLU A 54 -18.14 -0.58 -10.76
CA GLU A 54 -18.73 0.41 -9.85
C GLU A 54 -18.46 0.07 -8.38
N ARG A 55 -18.62 -1.19 -7.98
CA ARG A 55 -18.31 -1.64 -6.62
C ARG A 55 -16.83 -1.44 -6.29
N ARG A 56 -15.93 -1.75 -7.21
CA ARG A 56 -14.47 -1.57 -7.01
C ARG A 56 -14.10 -0.10 -6.91
N LEU A 57 -14.69 0.77 -7.73
CA LEU A 57 -14.49 2.22 -7.65
C LEU A 57 -15.02 2.79 -6.33
N ALA A 58 -16.19 2.31 -5.86
CA ALA A 58 -16.72 2.72 -4.56
C ALA A 58 -15.79 2.32 -3.41
N ALA A 59 -15.26 1.08 -3.43
CA ALA A 59 -14.27 0.62 -2.46
C ALA A 59 -12.99 1.48 -2.50
N ALA A 60 -12.47 1.75 -3.70
CA ALA A 60 -11.26 2.56 -3.86
C ALA A 60 -11.43 4.00 -3.32
N ARG A 61 -12.63 4.59 -3.39
CA ARG A 61 -12.87 5.90 -2.76
C ARG A 61 -12.72 5.86 -1.25
N VAL A 62 -13.17 4.78 -0.62
CA VAL A 62 -13.02 4.58 0.84
C VAL A 62 -11.55 4.38 1.18
N GLU A 63 -10.84 3.56 0.40
CA GLU A 63 -9.40 3.32 0.59
C GLU A 63 -8.57 4.60 0.43
N LEU A 64 -8.82 5.38 -0.63
CA LEU A 64 -8.14 6.67 -0.86
C LEU A 64 -8.41 7.69 0.25
N ALA A 65 -9.64 7.72 0.80
CA ALA A 65 -9.96 8.61 1.92
C ALA A 65 -9.19 8.24 3.21
N ALA A 66 -8.78 6.98 3.34
CA ALA A 66 -8.01 6.46 4.47
C ALA A 66 -6.49 6.62 4.31
N GLU A 67 -6.01 7.20 3.21
CA GLU A 67 -4.56 7.43 2.95
C GLU A 67 -3.82 8.02 4.16
N LYS A 68 -4.47 8.94 4.89
CA LYS A 68 -3.90 9.62 6.06
C LYS A 68 -3.66 8.72 7.27
N GLU A 69 -4.13 7.47 7.26
CA GLU A 69 -3.90 6.48 8.32
C GLU A 69 -2.54 5.78 8.18
N PHE A 70 -1.85 5.96 7.06
CA PHE A 70 -0.58 5.34 6.72
C PHE A 70 0.60 6.27 7.01
N ASP A 71 1.78 5.70 7.19
CA ASP A 71 2.99 6.46 7.53
C ASP A 71 3.61 7.11 6.29
N VAL A 72 3.47 6.48 5.13
CA VAL A 72 4.00 6.96 3.86
C VAL A 72 3.08 6.56 2.71
N THR A 73 2.94 7.44 1.72
CA THR A 73 2.27 7.15 0.46
C THR A 73 3.30 6.98 -0.65
N LEU A 74 3.24 5.86 -1.36
CA LEU A 74 3.97 5.64 -2.60
C LEU A 74 2.99 5.72 -3.78
N VAL A 75 3.37 6.45 -4.83
CA VAL A 75 2.54 6.60 -6.03
C VAL A 75 2.90 5.53 -7.06
N ASN A 76 1.92 4.71 -7.45
CA ASN A 76 2.10 3.54 -8.30
C ASN A 76 2.09 3.87 -9.80
N THR A 77 3.13 4.57 -10.25
CA THR A 77 3.42 4.87 -11.66
C THR A 77 4.22 3.77 -12.35
N SER A 78 5.17 3.15 -11.66
CA SER A 78 6.10 2.15 -12.17
C SER A 78 6.38 1.09 -11.11
N VAL A 79 6.32 -0.19 -11.50
CA VAL A 79 6.66 -1.30 -10.61
C VAL A 79 8.11 -1.20 -10.14
N GLU A 80 9.03 -0.78 -11.03
CA GLU A 80 10.45 -0.69 -10.70
C GLU A 80 10.75 0.39 -9.66
N ASP A 81 10.14 1.58 -9.82
CA ASP A 81 10.35 2.70 -8.91
C ASP A 81 9.75 2.41 -7.53
N VAL A 82 8.51 1.93 -7.49
CA VAL A 82 7.85 1.54 -6.23
C VAL A 82 8.62 0.42 -5.53
N SER A 83 9.11 -0.57 -6.27
CA SER A 83 9.91 -1.66 -5.68
C SER A 83 11.20 -1.12 -5.06
N ARG A 84 11.87 -0.18 -5.73
CA ARG A 84 13.07 0.47 -5.21
C ARG A 84 12.80 1.26 -3.95
N GLU A 85 11.71 2.01 -3.91
CA GLU A 85 11.30 2.79 -2.73
C GLU A 85 10.92 1.88 -1.55
N LEU A 86 10.16 0.81 -1.79
CA LEU A 86 9.84 -0.19 -0.76
C LEU A 86 11.10 -0.84 -0.19
N LEU A 87 12.05 -1.25 -1.04
CA LEU A 87 13.32 -1.83 -0.59
C LEU A 87 14.13 -0.83 0.25
N ALA A 88 14.17 0.44 -0.15
CA ALA A 88 14.84 1.48 0.62
C ALA A 88 14.21 1.62 2.02
N LEU A 89 12.88 1.62 2.13
CA LEU A 89 12.18 1.69 3.42
C LEU A 89 12.47 0.48 4.32
N MET A 90 12.55 -0.72 3.74
CA MET A 90 12.86 -1.95 4.48
C MET A 90 14.30 -1.97 5.01
N LEU A 91 15.27 -1.47 4.24
CA LEU A 91 16.68 -1.49 4.61
C LEU A 91 17.04 -0.43 5.66
N HIS A 92 16.52 0.79 5.57
CA HIS A 92 16.82 1.86 6.55
C HIS A 92 16.45 1.45 7.98
N ARG A 93 15.33 0.75 8.16
CA ARG A 93 14.92 0.26 9.50
C ARG A 93 15.76 -0.89 10.03
N SER A 94 16.45 -1.64 9.16
CA SER A 94 17.37 -2.68 9.61
C SER A 94 18.61 -2.07 10.29
N GLU A 95 19.06 -0.90 9.83
CA GLU A 95 20.25 -0.21 10.37
C GLU A 95 19.96 0.50 11.70
N GLU A 96 18.78 1.12 11.84
CA GLU A 96 18.32 1.75 13.10
C GLU A 96 18.16 0.73 14.24
N ARG A 97 17.66 -0.47 13.93
CA ARG A 97 17.53 -1.57 14.90
C ARG A 97 18.87 -2.18 15.30
N ASN A 98 19.90 -2.04 14.47
CA ASN A 98 21.23 -2.62 14.71
C ASN A 98 22.17 -1.67 15.47
N THR A 99 21.82 -0.40 15.63
CA THR A 99 22.60 0.63 16.33
C THR A 99 22.10 0.94 17.74
N SER A 100 20.96 0.38 18.15
CA SER A 100 20.37 0.53 19.49
C SER A 100 20.52 -0.71 20.39
N GLY A 101 21.51 -1.58 20.10
CA GLY A 101 21.79 -2.82 20.83
C GLY A 101 23.14 -2.82 21.54
#